data_AF-A0A958ZJ93-F1
#
_entry.id   AF-A0A958ZJ93-F1
#
_cell.length_a   1.000
_cell.length_b   1.000
_cell.length_c   1.000
_cell.angle_alpha   90.00
_cell.angle_beta   90.00
_cell.angle_gamma   90.00
#
_symmetry.space_group_name_H-M   'P 1'
#
loop_
_entity.id
_entity.type
_entity.pdbx_description
1 polymer ?
#
loop_
_entity_poly.entity_id
_entity_poly.type
_entity_poly.pdbx_seq_one_letter_code
_entity_poly.pdbx_strand_id
1 'polypeptide(L)'
;MKFVISPAKSLDFDAPSNSKHYTSPHFISDAARIIEALKKKSVKKLMDLQGISLALAELNYERNQNWLQKHDLSNSKQAISAFSGDVYVGINESDFDESDYEYIQDHLRILSGLYGLLRPLDIIHPYRLEMGTSLSTTRGKNLYDFWKLRITNKMNEELATSPDSVLINLASDEYFKVIKPKVLQARIIQPIFYDKSKGQYKVISFFAKKARGMMVRFATKNKISNEEDLKEFKSEGYSFEPNMSEGNKWVFTRES
;
A
#
# COMPACT_ATOMS: atom_id res chain seq x y z
N MET A 1 -8.69 2.88 -14.45
CA MET A 1 -8.72 1.99 -13.26
C MET A 1 -7.53 2.29 -12.36
N LYS A 2 -7.68 2.22 -11.02
CA LYS A 2 -6.55 2.29 -10.07
C LYS A 2 -6.57 1.12 -9.09
N PHE A 3 -5.42 0.76 -8.54
CA PHE A 3 -5.25 -0.26 -7.50
C PHE A 3 -4.75 0.38 -6.21
N VAL A 4 -5.20 -0.10 -5.05
CA VAL A 4 -4.62 0.27 -3.75
C VAL A 4 -4.12 -0.95 -3.00
N ILE A 5 -2.90 -0.85 -2.45
CA ILE A 5 -2.31 -1.87 -1.58
C ILE A 5 -1.88 -1.29 -0.23
N SER A 6 -1.70 -2.18 0.75
CA SER A 6 -1.06 -1.84 2.02
C SER A 6 0.46 -1.71 1.85
N PRO A 7 1.14 -0.91 2.71
CA PRO A 7 2.58 -0.88 2.79
C PRO A 7 3.11 -2.12 3.53
N ALA A 8 4.42 -2.32 3.51
CA ALA A 8 5.08 -3.32 4.34
C ALA A 8 5.63 -2.71 5.64
N LYS A 9 5.78 -3.58 6.66
CA LYS A 9 6.41 -3.21 7.93
C LYS A 9 7.93 -3.15 7.82
N SER A 10 8.50 -4.10 7.06
CA SER A 10 9.93 -4.17 6.78
C SER A 10 10.25 -3.32 5.56
N LEU A 11 11.44 -2.74 5.58
CA LEU A 11 11.96 -1.92 4.51
C LEU A 11 13.35 -2.41 4.13
N ASP A 12 13.67 -2.38 2.85
CA ASP A 12 15.00 -2.67 2.30
C ASP A 12 15.53 -1.41 1.61
N PHE A 13 16.55 -0.81 2.22
CA PHE A 13 17.30 0.33 1.69
C PHE A 13 18.72 -0.06 1.29
N ASP A 14 19.11 -1.32 1.44
CA ASP A 14 20.47 -1.81 1.16
C ASP A 14 20.60 -2.17 -0.32
N ALA A 15 19.58 -2.82 -0.90
CA ALA A 15 19.55 -3.09 -2.33
C ALA A 15 19.30 -1.78 -3.12
N PRO A 16 19.90 -1.60 -4.31
CA PRO A 16 19.52 -0.50 -5.20
C PRO A 16 18.08 -0.69 -5.71
N SER A 17 17.44 0.41 -6.13
CA SER A 17 16.19 0.31 -6.90
C SER A 17 16.50 -0.18 -8.32
N ASN A 18 15.57 -0.96 -8.88
CA ASN A 18 15.65 -1.43 -10.26
C ASN A 18 15.33 -0.31 -11.28
N SER A 19 14.63 0.76 -10.86
CA SER A 19 14.35 1.92 -11.72
C SER A 19 15.28 3.08 -11.40
N LYS A 20 15.73 3.79 -12.45
CA LYS A 20 16.46 5.06 -12.33
C LYS A 20 15.52 6.25 -12.11
N HIS A 21 14.24 6.08 -12.42
CA HIS A 21 13.23 7.12 -12.31
C HIS A 21 12.69 7.18 -10.89
N TYR A 22 12.39 8.39 -10.43
CA TYR A 22 11.76 8.62 -9.15
C TYR A 22 10.88 9.84 -9.18
N THR A 23 9.93 9.89 -8.26
CA THR A 23 9.06 11.03 -8.02
C THR A 23 9.04 11.38 -6.53
N SER A 24 8.42 12.50 -6.17
CA SER A 24 8.27 12.91 -4.77
C SER A 24 6.86 12.62 -4.25
N PRO A 25 6.71 12.20 -2.97
CA PRO A 25 5.41 12.02 -2.35
C PRO A 25 4.54 13.28 -2.42
N HIS A 26 3.26 13.12 -2.79
CA HIS A 26 2.34 14.25 -2.91
C HIS A 26 2.10 14.97 -1.56
N PHE A 27 1.91 14.20 -0.49
CA PHE A 27 1.56 14.73 0.84
C PHE A 27 2.78 15.01 1.73
N ILE A 28 3.91 15.45 1.16
CA ILE A 28 5.16 15.62 1.90
C ILE A 28 5.04 16.61 3.08
N SER A 29 4.27 17.68 2.92
CA SER A 29 4.01 18.66 3.99
C SER A 29 3.14 18.10 5.11
N ASP A 30 2.26 17.14 4.83
CA ASP A 30 1.47 16.47 5.84
C ASP A 30 2.30 15.40 6.56
N ALA A 31 3.16 14.68 5.84
CA ALA A 31 4.14 13.77 6.43
C ALA A 31 5.07 14.50 7.42
N ALA A 32 5.54 15.70 7.08
CA ALA A 32 6.34 16.53 7.99
C ALA A 32 5.63 16.82 9.32
N ARG A 33 4.33 17.12 9.30
CA ARG A 33 3.54 17.35 10.54
C ARG A 33 3.40 16.10 11.40
N ILE A 34 3.30 14.92 10.78
CA ILE A 34 3.31 13.64 11.49
C ILE A 34 4.69 13.41 12.13
N ILE A 35 5.77 13.66 11.38
CA ILE A 35 7.15 13.53 11.87
C ILE A 35 7.42 14.47 13.04
N GLU A 36 6.93 15.72 13.01
CA GLU A 36 7.03 16.66 14.13
C GLU A 36 6.38 16.11 15.42
N ALA A 37 5.27 15.37 15.29
CA ALA A 37 4.63 14.72 16.43
C ALA A 37 5.43 13.50 16.92
N LEU A 38 6.06 12.76 16.01
CA LEU A 38 6.91 11.60 16.32
C LEU A 38 8.25 12.00 16.94
N LYS A 39 8.90 13.08 16.47
CA LYS A 39 10.16 13.61 17.02
C LYS A 39 10.06 13.98 18.50
N LYS A 40 8.85 14.24 19.01
CA LYS A 40 8.55 14.56 20.42
C LYS A 40 8.37 13.32 21.31
N LYS A 41 8.36 12.11 20.74
CA LYS A 41 8.21 10.86 21.50
C LYS A 41 9.58 10.34 21.92
N SER A 42 9.71 10.00 23.20
CA SER A 42 10.88 9.22 23.65
C SER A 42 10.80 7.79 23.11
N VAL A 43 11.95 7.10 23.10
CA VAL A 43 12.04 5.67 22.73
C VAL A 43 10.98 4.83 23.46
N LYS A 44 10.84 4.98 24.78
CA LYS A 44 9.81 4.29 25.57
C LYS A 44 8.39 4.55 25.04
N LYS A 45 8.06 5.81 24.75
CA LYS A 45 6.75 6.16 24.18
C LYS A 45 6.55 5.58 22.78
N LEU A 46 7.61 5.42 21.98
CA LEU A 46 7.53 4.78 20.67
C LEU A 46 7.30 3.26 20.79
N MET A 47 7.94 2.59 21.74
CA MET A 47 7.67 1.18 22.05
C MET A 47 6.18 0.97 22.36
N ASP A 48 5.63 1.75 23.29
CA ASP A 48 4.23 1.66 23.70
C ASP A 48 3.28 1.99 22.54
N LEU A 49 3.58 3.05 21.79
CA LEU A 49 2.73 3.54 20.69
C LEU A 49 2.68 2.57 19.50
N GLN A 50 3.79 1.90 19.18
CA GLN A 50 3.94 1.09 17.98
C GLN A 50 3.92 -0.42 18.27
N GLY A 51 3.93 -0.82 19.55
CA GLY A 51 3.96 -2.22 19.96
C GLY A 51 5.22 -2.94 19.48
N ILE A 52 6.39 -2.29 19.63
CA ILE A 52 7.68 -2.77 19.12
C ILE A 52 8.72 -2.95 20.23
N SER A 53 9.77 -3.72 19.94
CA SER A 53 10.91 -3.93 20.83
C SER A 53 11.71 -2.64 21.06
N LEU A 54 12.54 -2.61 22.10
CA LEU A 54 13.44 -1.49 22.40
C LEU A 54 14.35 -1.16 21.22
N ALA A 55 15.06 -2.15 20.68
CA ALA A 55 15.97 -1.96 19.55
C ALA A 55 15.25 -1.35 18.33
N LEU A 56 14.03 -1.79 18.03
CA LEU A 56 13.27 -1.23 16.93
C LEU A 56 12.74 0.18 17.24
N ALA A 57 12.44 0.50 18.50
CA ALA A 57 12.05 1.84 18.92
C ALA A 57 13.20 2.83 18.88
N GLU A 58 14.42 2.42 19.25
CA GLU A 58 15.65 3.23 19.12
C GLU A 58 15.93 3.54 17.65
N LEU A 59 15.91 2.51 16.79
CA LEU A 59 16.05 2.69 15.34
C LEU A 59 15.00 3.65 14.77
N ASN A 60 13.73 3.51 15.18
CA ASN A 60 12.68 4.40 14.69
C ASN A 60 12.75 5.81 15.29
N TYR A 61 13.27 5.96 16.51
CA TYR A 61 13.56 7.27 17.08
C TYR A 61 14.59 8.00 16.21
N GLU A 62 15.71 7.35 15.88
CA GLU A 62 16.74 7.91 15.00
C GLU A 62 16.19 8.25 13.60
N ARG A 63 15.46 7.32 12.98
CA ARG A 63 14.77 7.57 11.69
C ARG A 63 13.88 8.81 11.75
N ASN A 64 13.09 8.95 12.81
CA ASN A 64 12.23 10.11 12.99
C ASN A 64 13.05 11.40 13.13
N GLN A 65 14.15 11.41 13.89
CA GLN A 65 15.01 12.59 14.05
C GLN A 65 15.68 12.99 12.73
N ASN A 66 16.18 12.01 11.99
CA ASN A 66 16.92 12.18 10.74
C ASN A 66 16.03 12.40 9.52
N TRP A 67 14.71 12.27 9.65
CA TRP A 67 13.78 12.54 8.55
C TRP A 67 13.82 14.03 8.16
N LEU A 68 13.98 14.29 6.86
CA LEU A 68 14.00 15.60 6.25
C LEU A 68 12.87 15.72 5.23
N GLN A 69 12.27 16.91 5.11
CA GLN A 69 11.17 17.13 4.16
C GLN A 69 11.66 17.13 2.69
N LYS A 70 12.90 17.57 2.45
CA LYS A 70 13.52 17.51 1.14
C LYS A 70 14.14 16.13 0.95
N HIS A 71 13.43 15.25 0.25
CA HIS A 71 13.94 13.93 -0.09
C HIS A 71 14.91 14.01 -1.29
N ASP A 72 15.98 13.23 -1.20
CA ASP A 72 16.84 12.85 -2.31
C ASP A 72 17.21 11.37 -2.18
N LEU A 73 17.90 10.82 -3.18
CA LEU A 73 18.29 9.41 -3.21
C LEU A 73 19.45 9.06 -2.27
N SER A 74 20.04 10.02 -1.52
CA SER A 74 21.13 9.72 -0.58
C SER A 74 20.66 8.91 0.62
N ASN A 75 19.38 9.07 1.00
CA ASN A 75 18.76 8.38 2.13
C ASN A 75 17.28 8.03 1.87
N SER A 76 16.87 8.02 0.60
CA SER A 76 15.51 7.68 0.19
C SER A 76 15.54 6.68 -0.96
N LYS A 77 14.48 5.88 -1.08
CA LYS A 77 14.32 4.88 -2.12
C LYS A 77 12.86 4.85 -2.58
N GLN A 78 12.64 4.51 -3.85
CA GLN A 78 11.31 4.36 -4.43
C GLN A 78 10.47 3.41 -3.57
N ALA A 79 9.24 3.79 -3.25
CA ALA A 79 8.39 3.05 -2.33
C ALA A 79 8.24 1.57 -2.71
N ILE A 80 8.08 1.27 -4.00
CA ILE A 80 7.92 -0.11 -4.47
C ILE A 80 9.17 -0.98 -4.28
N SER A 81 10.36 -0.39 -4.36
CA SER A 81 11.65 -1.05 -4.10
C SER A 81 12.04 -1.03 -2.63
N ALA A 82 11.49 -0.12 -1.83
CA ALA A 82 11.81 0.06 -0.43
C ALA A 82 10.98 -0.85 0.48
N PHE A 83 9.70 -1.07 0.18
CA PHE A 83 8.86 -1.94 1.00
C PHE A 83 9.19 -3.42 0.76
N SER A 84 9.43 -4.15 1.86
CA SER A 84 9.76 -5.58 1.82
C SER A 84 8.77 -6.40 2.64
N GLY A 85 8.03 -7.30 1.99
CA GLY A 85 7.04 -8.17 2.61
C GLY A 85 6.18 -8.88 1.57
N ASP A 86 5.29 -9.78 2.01
CA ASP A 86 4.58 -10.73 1.13
C ASP A 86 3.91 -10.10 -0.09
N VAL A 87 3.27 -8.93 0.07
CA VAL A 87 2.67 -8.19 -1.05
C VAL A 87 3.72 -7.81 -2.10
N TYR A 88 4.86 -7.27 -1.67
CA TYR A 88 5.93 -6.81 -2.55
C TYR A 88 6.71 -7.98 -3.16
N VAL A 89 6.83 -9.10 -2.42
CA VAL A 89 7.31 -10.38 -2.98
C VAL A 89 6.36 -10.88 -4.07
N GLY A 90 5.04 -10.71 -3.92
CA GLY A 90 4.07 -11.05 -4.97
C GLY A 90 4.12 -10.13 -6.18
N ILE A 91 4.43 -8.84 -6.00
CA ILE A 91 4.64 -7.89 -7.09
C ILE A 91 5.91 -8.26 -7.89
N ASN A 92 6.99 -8.57 -7.18
CA ASN A 92 8.29 -8.96 -7.72
C ASN A 92 8.75 -8.07 -8.88
N GLU A 93 9.22 -6.86 -8.60
CA GLU A 93 9.66 -5.92 -9.65
C GLU A 93 11.03 -6.21 -10.27
N SER A 94 11.62 -7.39 -10.00
CA SER A 94 12.98 -7.72 -10.46
C SER A 94 13.12 -7.82 -11.98
N ASP A 95 12.01 -8.08 -12.68
CA ASP A 95 11.94 -8.24 -14.14
C ASP A 95 11.00 -7.21 -14.80
N PHE A 96 10.79 -6.07 -14.15
CA PHE A 96 10.03 -4.97 -14.72
C PHE A 96 10.89 -4.18 -15.71
N ASP A 97 10.33 -3.95 -16.89
CA ASP A 97 10.88 -3.00 -17.86
C ASP A 97 10.31 -1.58 -17.64
N GLU A 98 10.76 -0.61 -18.44
CA GLU A 98 10.28 0.78 -18.34
C GLU A 98 8.76 0.89 -18.54
N SER A 99 8.18 0.07 -19.43
CA SER A 99 6.72 0.07 -19.66
C SER A 99 5.96 -0.46 -18.45
N ASP A 100 6.53 -1.42 -17.70
CA ASP A 100 5.99 -1.92 -16.44
C ASP A 100 6.01 -0.84 -15.37
N TYR A 101 7.11 -0.08 -15.26
CA TYR A 101 7.19 1.06 -14.36
C TYR A 101 6.22 2.18 -14.72
N GLU A 102 6.08 2.53 -16.00
CA GLU A 102 5.09 3.52 -16.46
C GLU A 102 3.66 3.10 -16.08
N TYR A 103 3.31 1.85 -16.39
CA TYR A 103 1.99 1.32 -16.07
C TYR A 103 1.73 1.34 -14.56
N ILE A 104 2.63 0.77 -13.76
CA ILE A 104 2.40 0.62 -12.32
C ILE A 104 2.43 1.98 -11.63
N GLN A 105 3.28 2.90 -12.08
CA GLN A 105 3.35 4.27 -11.57
C GLN A 105 2.03 5.02 -11.76
N ASP A 106 1.38 4.82 -12.91
CA ASP A 106 0.06 5.38 -13.13
C ASP A 106 -1.01 4.65 -12.30
N HIS A 107 -1.06 3.32 -12.35
CA HIS A 107 -2.22 2.55 -11.90
C HIS A 107 -2.22 2.19 -10.41
N LEU A 108 -1.06 2.07 -9.76
CA LEU A 108 -0.97 1.61 -8.37
C LEU A 108 -0.83 2.78 -7.39
N ARG A 109 -1.49 2.66 -6.24
CA ARG A 109 -1.23 3.48 -5.07
C ARG A 109 -0.96 2.63 -3.83
N ILE A 110 0.00 3.06 -3.02
CA ILE A 110 0.36 2.42 -1.75
C ILE A 110 -0.15 3.32 -0.63
N LEU A 111 -1.08 2.82 0.18
CA LEU A 111 -1.55 3.54 1.36
C LEU A 111 -0.44 3.60 2.40
N SER A 112 -0.32 4.71 3.13
CA SER A 112 0.77 4.90 4.10
C SER A 112 0.28 5.69 5.31
N GLY A 113 0.63 5.24 6.52
CA GLY A 113 0.34 6.01 7.74
C GLY A 113 1.05 7.36 7.74
N LEU A 114 2.30 7.41 7.26
CA LEU A 114 3.14 8.61 7.24
C LEU A 114 2.93 9.47 5.99
N TYR A 115 2.91 8.86 4.80
CA TYR A 115 2.86 9.59 3.53
C TYR A 115 1.45 9.69 2.94
N GLY A 116 0.46 9.06 3.59
CA GLY A 116 -0.94 9.04 3.16
C GLY A 116 -1.16 8.14 1.95
N LEU A 117 -0.74 8.61 0.78
CA LEU A 117 -0.88 7.95 -0.52
C LEU A 117 0.42 8.11 -1.32
N LEU A 118 1.06 7.00 -1.65
CA LEU A 118 2.30 6.95 -2.43
C LEU A 118 2.04 6.34 -3.80
N ARG A 119 2.76 6.84 -4.80
CA ARG A 119 2.99 6.14 -6.07
C ARG A 119 4.19 5.19 -5.93
N PRO A 120 4.31 4.15 -6.74
CA PRO A 120 5.43 3.22 -6.74
C PRO A 120 6.81 3.89 -6.69
N LEU A 121 7.05 4.86 -7.58
CA LEU A 121 8.33 5.55 -7.72
C LEU A 121 8.49 6.76 -6.80
N ASP A 122 7.53 7.03 -5.90
CA ASP A 122 7.72 8.08 -4.90
C ASP A 122 8.82 7.67 -3.92
N ILE A 123 9.85 8.51 -3.76
CA ILE A 123 10.95 8.22 -2.83
C ILE A 123 10.53 8.47 -1.38
N ILE A 124 10.83 7.50 -0.52
CA ILE A 124 10.52 7.53 0.91
C ILE A 124 11.80 7.37 1.74
N HIS A 125 11.85 8.05 2.87
CA HIS A 125 12.79 7.73 3.94
C HIS A 125 12.34 6.48 4.71
N PRO A 126 13.26 5.76 5.37
CA PRO A 126 12.91 4.64 6.24
C PRO A 126 12.07 5.13 7.42
N TYR A 127 10.98 4.44 7.72
CA TYR A 127 10.06 4.81 8.80
C TYR A 127 9.30 3.61 9.34
N ARG A 128 8.62 3.80 10.47
CA ARG A 128 7.64 2.84 11.01
C ARG A 128 6.43 3.62 11.50
N LEU A 129 5.32 3.51 10.79
CA LEU A 129 4.06 4.10 11.21
C LEU A 129 2.90 3.43 10.49
N GLU A 130 2.25 2.48 11.16
CA GLU A 130 1.03 1.87 10.65
C GLU A 130 -0.17 2.81 10.72
N MET A 131 -1.11 2.64 9.79
CA MET A 131 -2.32 3.45 9.73
C MET A 131 -3.17 3.32 11.02
N GLY A 132 -3.16 2.14 11.66
CA GLY A 132 -3.86 1.90 12.92
C GLY A 132 -3.25 2.58 14.15
N THR A 133 -2.06 3.20 14.06
CA THR A 133 -1.39 3.81 15.21
C THR A 133 -2.18 5.00 15.76
N SER A 134 -2.43 4.99 17.08
CA SER A 134 -3.14 6.06 17.80
C SER A 134 -2.23 7.25 18.11
N LEU A 135 -1.61 7.81 17.07
CA LEU A 135 -0.79 9.01 17.17
C LEU A 135 -1.69 10.26 17.20
N SER A 136 -1.73 10.92 18.36
CA SER A 136 -2.36 12.24 18.46
C SER A 136 -1.51 13.31 17.79
N THR A 137 -2.17 14.14 16.97
CA THR A 137 -1.59 15.24 16.21
C THR A 137 -2.45 16.49 16.38
N THR A 138 -2.05 17.62 15.80
CA THR A 138 -2.87 18.84 15.77
C THR A 138 -4.19 18.69 15.01
N ARG A 139 -4.37 17.61 14.22
CA ARG A 139 -5.56 17.38 13.40
C ARG A 139 -6.42 16.19 13.84
N GLY A 140 -6.11 15.55 14.96
CA GLY A 140 -6.88 14.42 15.43
C GLY A 140 -6.14 13.52 16.40
N LYS A 141 -6.88 12.58 16.97
CA LYS A 141 -6.40 11.65 18.02
C LYS A 141 -5.70 10.41 17.44
N ASN A 142 -5.86 10.14 16.14
CA ASN A 142 -5.22 9.06 15.40
C ASN A 142 -5.00 9.47 13.92
N LEU A 143 -4.39 8.58 13.13
CA LEU A 143 -4.07 8.87 11.73
C LEU A 143 -5.30 8.90 10.80
N TYR A 144 -6.37 8.16 11.11
CA TYR A 144 -7.62 8.26 10.34
C TYR A 144 -8.23 9.66 10.46
N ASP A 145 -8.20 10.26 11.65
CA ASP A 145 -8.66 11.62 11.89
C ASP A 145 -7.74 12.65 11.23
N PHE A 146 -6.42 12.44 11.29
CA PHE A 146 -5.43 13.31 10.63
C PHE A 146 -5.66 13.38 9.12
N TRP A 147 -5.78 12.21 8.46
CA TRP A 147 -5.97 12.14 7.02
C TRP A 147 -7.39 12.53 6.60
N LYS A 148 -8.40 12.22 7.40
CA LYS A 148 -9.81 12.57 7.19
C LYS A 148 -10.28 12.26 5.76
N LEU A 149 -10.43 13.28 4.92
CA LEU A 149 -10.85 13.17 3.51
C LEU A 149 -9.70 13.36 2.51
N ARG A 150 -8.48 13.74 2.95
CA ARG A 150 -7.37 14.11 2.05
C ARG A 150 -7.03 13.01 1.06
N ILE A 151 -6.85 11.79 1.56
CA ILE A 151 -6.52 10.63 0.73
C ILE A 151 -7.68 10.30 -0.22
N THR A 152 -8.93 10.36 0.25
CA THR A 152 -10.09 10.07 -0.60
C THR A 152 -10.28 11.13 -1.70
N ASN A 153 -10.11 12.40 -1.37
CA ASN A 153 -10.17 13.49 -2.33
C ASN A 153 -9.07 13.34 -3.38
N LYS A 154 -7.84 13.00 -2.97
CA LYS A 154 -6.75 12.75 -3.91
C LYS A 154 -7.03 11.57 -4.83
N MET A 155 -7.59 10.49 -4.29
CA MET A 155 -8.02 9.35 -5.11
C MET A 155 -9.11 9.76 -6.12
N ASN A 156 -10.07 10.60 -5.73
CA ASN A 156 -11.10 11.11 -6.64
C ASN A 156 -10.48 11.92 -7.79
N GLU A 157 -9.50 12.79 -7.52
CA GLU A 157 -8.78 13.53 -8.56
C GLU A 157 -8.12 12.58 -9.57
N GLU A 158 -7.48 11.50 -9.09
CA GLU A 158 -6.79 10.54 -9.95
C GLU A 158 -7.74 9.59 -10.70
N LEU A 159 -8.96 9.44 -10.19
CA LEU A 159 -10.02 8.63 -10.79
C LEU A 159 -10.97 9.48 -11.66
N ALA A 160 -10.82 10.81 -11.70
CA ALA A 160 -11.70 11.69 -12.48
C ALA A 160 -11.54 11.57 -14.00
N THR A 161 -10.76 10.60 -14.49
CA THR A 161 -10.52 10.37 -15.93
C THR A 161 -11.69 9.71 -16.65
N SER A 162 -12.61 9.06 -15.92
CA SER A 162 -13.81 8.41 -16.49
C SER A 162 -14.96 8.39 -15.47
N PRO A 163 -16.23 8.55 -15.89
CA PRO A 163 -17.38 8.37 -15.01
C PRO A 163 -17.51 6.93 -14.45
N ASP A 164 -16.98 5.94 -15.19
CA ASP A 164 -17.02 4.52 -14.81
C ASP A 164 -15.73 4.08 -14.09
N SER A 165 -15.08 5.02 -13.41
CA SER A 165 -13.81 4.74 -12.73
C SER A 165 -13.94 3.64 -11.68
N VAL A 166 -12.94 2.75 -11.68
CA VAL A 166 -12.85 1.60 -10.79
C VAL A 166 -11.62 1.70 -9.90
N LEU A 167 -11.83 1.42 -8.61
CA LEU A 167 -10.80 1.20 -7.61
C LEU A 167 -10.75 -0.27 -7.21
N ILE A 168 -9.66 -0.96 -7.53
CA ILE A 168 -9.40 -2.32 -7.08
C ILE A 168 -8.74 -2.26 -5.69
N ASN A 169 -9.48 -2.67 -4.66
CA ASN A 169 -8.97 -2.70 -3.29
C ASN A 169 -8.23 -4.01 -3.01
N LEU A 170 -6.89 -3.94 -3.00
CA LEU A 170 -5.99 -5.02 -2.60
C LEU A 170 -5.31 -4.71 -1.26
N ALA A 171 -5.74 -3.67 -0.55
CA ALA A 171 -5.23 -3.33 0.77
C ALA A 171 -5.92 -4.16 1.87
N SER A 172 -5.31 -4.21 3.05
CA SER A 172 -5.97 -4.67 4.26
C SER A 172 -7.00 -3.64 4.75
N ASP A 173 -8.00 -4.11 5.50
CA ASP A 173 -9.05 -3.25 6.08
C ASP A 173 -8.47 -2.11 6.92
N GLU A 174 -7.37 -2.39 7.66
CA GLU A 174 -6.66 -1.39 8.45
C GLU A 174 -6.26 -0.16 7.61
N TYR A 175 -5.70 -0.38 6.42
CA TYR A 175 -5.27 0.70 5.54
C TYR A 175 -6.44 1.26 4.75
N PHE A 176 -7.32 0.41 4.21
CA PHE A 176 -8.45 0.87 3.39
C PHE A 176 -9.43 1.75 4.16
N LYS A 177 -9.53 1.60 5.49
CA LYS A 177 -10.37 2.46 6.37
C LYS A 177 -10.07 3.96 6.26
N VAL A 178 -8.88 4.34 5.77
CA VAL A 178 -8.55 5.76 5.52
C VAL A 178 -9.26 6.32 4.28
N ILE A 179 -9.59 5.46 3.31
CA ILE A 179 -10.47 5.80 2.18
C ILE A 179 -11.92 5.81 2.68
N LYS A 180 -12.74 6.75 2.19
CA LYS A 180 -14.14 6.91 2.56
C LYS A 180 -15.06 6.50 1.40
N PRO A 181 -15.54 5.25 1.34
CA PRO A 181 -16.35 4.74 0.22
C PRO A 181 -17.56 5.61 -0.13
N LYS A 182 -18.22 6.20 0.87
CA LYS A 182 -19.41 7.03 0.67
C LYS A 182 -19.18 8.30 -0.16
N VAL A 183 -17.95 8.78 -0.26
CA VAL A 183 -17.59 9.98 -1.02
C VAL A 183 -16.54 9.71 -2.10
N LEU A 184 -16.18 8.44 -2.29
CA LEU A 184 -15.29 8.03 -3.38
C LEU A 184 -16.10 8.00 -4.69
N GLN A 185 -15.60 8.67 -5.72
CA GLN A 185 -16.23 8.76 -7.05
C GLN A 185 -15.76 7.62 -7.95
N ALA A 186 -15.86 6.39 -7.46
CA ALA A 186 -15.49 5.20 -8.19
C ALA A 186 -16.17 3.95 -7.63
N ARG A 187 -16.38 2.96 -8.50
CA ARG A 187 -16.81 1.62 -8.09
C ARG A 187 -15.64 0.90 -7.41
N ILE A 188 -15.86 0.39 -6.20
CA ILE A 188 -14.84 -0.36 -5.46
C ILE A 188 -15.05 -1.84 -5.73
N ILE A 189 -14.01 -2.51 -6.23
CA ILE A 189 -13.95 -3.97 -6.39
C ILE A 189 -12.98 -4.53 -5.38
N GLN A 190 -13.38 -5.59 -4.69
CA GLN A 190 -12.63 -6.26 -3.65
C GLN A 190 -12.30 -7.70 -4.07
N PRO A 191 -11.11 -7.94 -4.64
CA PRO A 191 -10.58 -9.29 -4.74
C PRO A 191 -10.33 -9.89 -3.35
N ILE A 192 -10.74 -11.14 -3.15
CA ILE A 192 -10.56 -11.93 -1.94
C ILE A 192 -9.90 -13.24 -2.34
N PHE A 193 -8.78 -13.57 -1.70
CA PHE A 193 -8.00 -14.77 -2.00
C PHE A 193 -8.21 -15.80 -0.89
N TYR A 194 -8.82 -16.93 -1.24
CA TYR A 194 -9.02 -18.05 -0.35
C TYR A 194 -8.10 -19.22 -0.69
N ASP A 195 -7.58 -19.84 0.34
CA ASP A 195 -6.81 -21.07 0.27
C ASP A 195 -7.61 -22.20 0.90
N LYS A 196 -7.61 -23.37 0.24
CA LYS A 196 -8.19 -24.57 0.84
C LYS A 196 -7.29 -25.06 1.96
N SER A 197 -7.87 -25.32 3.13
CA SER A 197 -7.14 -25.84 4.28
C SER A 197 -8.09 -26.68 5.11
N LYS A 198 -7.75 -27.97 5.29
CA LYS A 198 -8.63 -28.94 5.98
C LYS A 198 -10.04 -29.02 5.36
N GLY A 199 -10.12 -28.97 4.03
CA GLY A 199 -11.38 -29.09 3.28
C GLY A 199 -12.24 -27.82 3.23
N GLN A 200 -11.80 -26.70 3.86
CA GLN A 200 -12.53 -25.43 3.84
C GLN A 200 -11.70 -24.30 3.23
N TYR A 201 -12.34 -23.44 2.46
CA TYR A 201 -11.72 -22.22 1.94
C TYR A 201 -11.69 -21.13 3.00
N LYS A 202 -10.50 -20.57 3.27
CA LYS A 202 -10.32 -19.47 4.21
C LYS A 202 -9.18 -18.56 3.79
N VAL A 203 -9.19 -17.33 4.29
CA VAL A 203 -8.05 -16.41 4.10
C VAL A 203 -6.90 -16.89 4.96
N ILE A 204 -5.80 -17.29 4.33
CA ILE A 204 -4.52 -17.51 5.01
C ILE A 204 -3.66 -16.27 4.78
N SER A 205 -3.45 -15.47 5.84
CA SER A 205 -2.94 -14.10 5.74
C SER A 205 -1.66 -13.93 4.91
N PHE A 206 -0.70 -14.84 5.02
CA PHE A 206 0.55 -14.79 4.25
C PHE A 206 0.27 -14.97 2.74
N PHE A 207 -0.47 -16.04 2.37
CA PHE A 207 -0.81 -16.31 0.98
C PHE A 207 -1.71 -15.22 0.37
N ALA A 208 -2.71 -14.75 1.11
CA ALA A 208 -3.58 -13.69 0.63
C ALA A 208 -2.83 -12.36 0.39
N LYS A 209 -1.84 -12.02 1.22
CA LYS A 209 -0.97 -10.86 0.98
C LYS A 209 -0.14 -11.04 -0.28
N LYS A 210 0.48 -12.20 -0.46
CA LYS A 210 1.25 -12.51 -1.67
C LYS A 210 0.37 -12.46 -2.92
N ALA A 211 -0.83 -13.04 -2.86
CA ALA A 211 -1.79 -13.05 -3.96
C ALA A 211 -2.26 -11.64 -4.37
N ARG A 212 -2.44 -10.72 -3.40
CA ARG A 212 -2.69 -9.29 -3.70
C ARG A 212 -1.56 -8.68 -4.51
N GLY A 213 -0.31 -8.97 -4.16
CA GLY A 213 0.84 -8.55 -4.94
C GLY A 213 0.89 -9.15 -6.35
N MET A 214 0.63 -10.45 -6.45
CA MET A 214 0.58 -11.16 -7.73
C MET A 214 -0.53 -10.64 -8.65
N MET A 215 -1.67 -10.20 -8.11
CA MET A 215 -2.73 -9.56 -8.89
C MET A 215 -2.27 -8.22 -9.47
N VAL A 216 -1.55 -7.40 -8.69
CA VAL A 216 -0.94 -6.15 -9.20
C VAL A 216 0.07 -6.46 -10.30
N ARG A 217 0.92 -7.48 -10.09
CA ARG A 217 1.88 -7.94 -11.09
C ARG A 217 1.19 -8.39 -12.37
N PHE A 218 0.15 -9.21 -12.25
CA PHE A 218 -0.64 -9.70 -13.38
C PHE A 218 -1.24 -8.54 -14.18
N ALA A 219 -1.85 -7.56 -13.51
CA ALA A 219 -2.35 -6.36 -14.16
C ALA A 219 -1.22 -5.56 -14.85
N THR A 220 -0.05 -5.47 -14.22
CA THR A 220 1.11 -4.71 -14.73
C THR A 220 1.72 -5.34 -15.98
N LYS A 221 2.01 -6.65 -15.94
CA LYS A 221 2.63 -7.35 -17.06
C LYS A 221 1.71 -7.46 -18.28
N ASN A 222 0.39 -7.49 -18.07
CA ASN A 222 -0.60 -7.60 -19.14
C ASN A 222 -1.24 -6.24 -19.51
N LYS A 223 -0.80 -5.13 -18.90
CA LYS A 223 -1.33 -3.77 -19.13
C LYS A 223 -2.87 -3.69 -19.03
N ILE A 224 -3.44 -4.35 -18.01
CA ILE A 224 -4.89 -4.53 -17.88
C ILE A 224 -5.58 -3.18 -17.64
N SER A 225 -6.43 -2.76 -18.56
CA SER A 225 -7.20 -1.51 -18.42
C SER A 225 -8.67 -1.75 -18.06
N ASN A 226 -9.21 -2.94 -18.35
CA ASN A 226 -10.55 -3.37 -18.00
C ASN A 226 -10.51 -4.25 -16.75
N GLU A 227 -11.31 -3.92 -15.74
CA GLU A 227 -11.38 -4.68 -14.50
C GLU A 227 -11.81 -6.14 -14.70
N GLU A 228 -12.64 -6.45 -15.70
CA GLU A 228 -13.16 -7.80 -15.92
C GLU A 228 -12.05 -8.79 -16.30
N ASP A 229 -11.00 -8.32 -16.99
CA ASP A 229 -9.84 -9.13 -17.37
C ASP A 229 -9.05 -9.62 -16.13
N LEU A 230 -9.23 -8.98 -14.96
CA LEU A 230 -8.64 -9.46 -13.70
C LEU A 230 -9.18 -10.83 -13.27
N LYS A 231 -10.36 -11.24 -13.76
CA LYS A 231 -10.92 -12.57 -13.50
C LYS A 231 -10.10 -13.68 -14.16
N GLU A 232 -9.25 -13.35 -15.13
CA GLU A 232 -8.32 -14.30 -15.76
C GLU A 232 -7.07 -14.60 -14.92
N PHE A 233 -6.91 -13.94 -13.77
CA PHE A 233 -5.79 -14.16 -12.86
C PHE A 233 -5.71 -15.64 -12.42
N LYS A 234 -4.56 -16.28 -12.74
CA LYS A 234 -4.30 -17.70 -12.47
C LYS A 234 -2.96 -18.00 -11.77
N SER A 235 -2.29 -16.98 -11.22
CA SER A 235 -0.95 -17.15 -10.65
C SER A 235 -0.96 -18.08 -9.44
N GLU A 236 0.06 -18.94 -9.34
CA GLU A 236 0.23 -19.91 -8.25
C GLU A 236 -1.01 -20.80 -7.98
N GLY A 237 -1.83 -21.08 -8.99
CA GLY A 237 -2.98 -21.98 -8.87
C GLY A 237 -4.25 -21.34 -8.30
N TYR A 238 -4.27 -20.02 -8.09
CA TYR A 238 -5.54 -19.31 -7.87
C TYR A 238 -6.40 -19.33 -9.13
N SER A 239 -7.72 -19.26 -8.99
CA SER A 239 -8.65 -19.01 -10.09
C SER A 239 -9.90 -18.28 -9.60
N PHE A 240 -10.51 -17.46 -10.44
CA PHE A 240 -11.78 -16.80 -10.11
C PHE A 240 -12.89 -17.83 -9.88
N GLU A 241 -13.62 -17.69 -8.77
CA GLU A 241 -14.74 -18.55 -8.40
C GLU A 241 -16.05 -17.76 -8.43
N PRO A 242 -16.85 -17.86 -9.52
CA PRO A 242 -18.06 -17.07 -9.69
C PRO A 242 -19.12 -17.40 -8.64
N ASN A 243 -19.24 -18.65 -8.18
CA ASN A 243 -20.29 -19.05 -7.25
C ASN A 243 -20.04 -18.54 -5.82
N MET A 244 -18.80 -18.19 -5.50
CA MET A 244 -18.43 -17.56 -4.21
C MET A 244 -18.36 -16.02 -4.31
N SER A 245 -18.47 -15.46 -5.51
CA SER A 245 -18.38 -14.03 -5.76
C SER A 245 -19.76 -13.37 -5.68
N GLU A 246 -19.83 -12.20 -5.04
CA GLU A 246 -21.09 -11.47 -4.87
C GLU A 246 -20.87 -9.98 -5.17
N GLY A 247 -21.53 -9.48 -6.22
CA GLY A 247 -21.42 -8.10 -6.67
C GLY A 247 -19.96 -7.72 -6.96
N ASN A 248 -19.44 -6.77 -6.18
CA ASN A 248 -18.05 -6.29 -6.32
C ASN A 248 -17.05 -7.03 -5.43
N LYS A 249 -17.46 -8.09 -4.71
CA LYS A 249 -16.54 -8.98 -4.00
C LYS A 249 -16.20 -10.16 -4.91
N TRP A 250 -14.97 -10.19 -5.42
CA TRP A 250 -14.51 -11.20 -6.36
C TRP A 250 -13.64 -12.20 -5.65
N VAL A 251 -14.07 -13.45 -5.60
CA VAL A 251 -13.38 -14.52 -4.90
C VAL A 251 -12.47 -15.25 -5.87
N PHE A 252 -11.22 -15.44 -5.45
CA PHE A 252 -10.23 -16.29 -6.10
C PHE A 252 -9.84 -17.40 -5.13
N THR A 253 -9.93 -18.65 -5.57
CA THR A 253 -9.64 -19.83 -4.75
C THR A 253 -8.40 -20.54 -5.26
N ARG A 254 -7.62 -21.12 -4.36
CA ARG A 254 -6.51 -22.01 -4.67
C ARG A 254 -6.65 -23.33 -3.92
N GLU A 255 -6.41 -24.44 -4.63
CA GLU A 255 -6.21 -25.75 -4.02
C GLU A 255 -4.84 -25.82 -3.34
N SER A 256 -4.79 -26.38 -2.13
CA SER A 256 -3.55 -26.63 -1.39
C SER A 256 -2.80 -27.84 -1.89
#